data_AF-A0A9P5AEC1-F1
#
_entry.id   AF-A0A9P5AEC1-F1
#
_cell.length_a   1.000
_cell.length_b   1.000
_cell.length_c   1.000
_cell.angle_alpha   90.00
_cell.angle_beta   90.00
_cell.angle_gamma   90.00
#
_symmetry.space_group_name_H-M   'P 1'
#
loop_
_entity.id
_entity.type
_entity.pdbx_description
1 polymer ?
#
loop_
_entity_poly.entity_id
_entity_poly.type
_entity_poly.pdbx_seq_one_letter_code
_entity_poly.pdbx_strand_id
1 'polypeptide(L)'
;MKIADGNTQSLGVGVTQHAYPLTSSIEQRLRANNSDTYTNDMASRKYIPNIYIIGPQSTGKTTLVNKLRSDLEHPVADTLIVKPQIVSEVARTVLRKHKFSAKDIWTSTIRCLELQQLILEAQAVAEKEALNHSSWFVSDRSGLDCMAYAKRYAAADAIQELQKLPAWTEVKARMEKSLIVVCEAGTPCLADDGVRLMPTSEDDWMELFHEFCQLLDDTGLEYFVVPRTLLDLSERAELVHAKWNEKWQSVKHNQVDGP
;
A
#
# COMPACT_ATOMS: atom_id res chain seq x y z
N MET A 1 11.09 60.40 21.54
CA MET A 1 11.66 61.64 21.00
C MET A 1 12.14 61.33 19.58
N LYS A 2 11.79 62.19 18.62
CA LYS A 2 11.81 62.03 17.14
C LYS A 2 13.14 61.58 16.54
N ILE A 3 13.08 61.18 15.24
CA ILE A 3 13.90 61.53 14.05
C ILE A 3 13.70 60.37 13.03
N ALA A 4 13.46 60.49 11.71
CA ALA A 4 13.44 61.58 10.73
C ALA A 4 12.54 61.19 9.53
N ASP A 5 11.94 62.20 8.92
CA ASP A 5 11.41 62.21 7.55
C ASP A 5 12.48 62.66 6.55
N GLY A 6 12.33 62.22 5.30
CA GLY A 6 12.73 62.97 4.11
C GLY A 6 13.76 62.28 3.21
N ASN A 7 13.35 61.86 2.00
CA ASN A 7 13.67 62.66 0.81
C ASN A 7 12.93 62.16 -0.45
N THR A 8 12.42 63.12 -1.21
CA THR A 8 11.81 62.97 -2.54
C THR A 8 12.80 63.52 -3.55
N GLN A 9 13.02 62.87 -4.70
CA GLN A 9 13.09 63.53 -6.00
C GLN A 9 13.18 62.55 -7.17
N SER A 10 12.30 62.80 -8.15
CA SER A 10 12.18 62.21 -9.47
C SER A 10 12.95 63.01 -10.52
N LEU A 11 13.33 62.35 -11.63
CA LEU A 11 13.47 62.80 -13.05
C LEU A 11 14.34 61.72 -13.75
N GLY A 12 14.07 61.13 -14.90
CA GLY A 12 13.06 61.24 -15.95
C GLY A 12 13.48 60.33 -17.12
N VAL A 13 12.85 60.52 -18.29
CA VAL A 13 13.14 59.98 -19.63
C VAL A 13 12.46 58.64 -19.99
N GLY A 14 11.55 58.71 -20.96
CA GLY A 14 10.75 57.61 -21.48
C GLY A 14 11.32 56.94 -22.72
N VAL A 15 10.68 55.85 -23.13
CA VAL A 15 10.76 55.26 -24.48
C VAL A 15 9.42 54.56 -24.77
N THR A 16 8.90 54.81 -25.97
CA THR A 16 7.75 54.16 -26.61
C THR A 16 7.97 52.66 -26.80
N GLN A 17 6.93 51.82 -26.61
CA GLN A 17 6.91 50.50 -27.24
C GLN A 17 5.50 49.92 -27.47
N HIS A 18 5.39 49.42 -28.69
CA HIS A 18 4.33 48.73 -29.42
C HIS A 18 3.45 47.72 -28.66
N ALA A 19 2.19 47.70 -29.06
CA ALA A 19 1.21 46.65 -28.80
C ALA A 19 1.51 45.37 -29.59
N TYR A 20 1.39 44.21 -28.93
CA TYR A 20 0.95 42.92 -29.52
C TYR A 20 0.35 42.04 -28.40
N PRO A 21 -0.88 41.50 -28.54
CA PRO A 21 -1.43 40.53 -27.60
C PRO A 21 -0.95 39.11 -27.98
N LEU A 22 -0.14 38.50 -27.12
CA LEU A 22 0.27 37.09 -27.19
C LEU A 22 -0.57 36.24 -26.24
N THR A 23 -1.86 36.03 -26.54
CA THR A 23 -2.72 35.10 -25.75
C THR A 23 -3.68 34.26 -26.58
N SER A 24 -3.52 34.15 -27.90
CA SER A 24 -4.42 33.32 -28.73
C SER A 24 -3.85 31.96 -29.16
N SER A 25 -2.52 31.75 -29.17
CA SER A 25 -1.93 30.54 -29.76
C SER A 25 -1.71 29.39 -28.76
N ILE A 26 -1.56 29.67 -27.46
CA ILE A 26 -1.39 28.63 -26.43
C ILE A 26 -2.75 28.06 -26.01
N GLU A 27 -3.77 28.90 -25.88
CA GLU A 27 -5.13 28.43 -25.55
C GLU A 27 -5.78 27.63 -26.70
N GLN A 28 -5.46 27.95 -27.97
CA GLN A 28 -5.91 27.14 -29.11
C GLN A 28 -5.20 25.78 -29.19
N ARG A 29 -3.95 25.67 -28.72
CA ARG A 29 -3.22 24.39 -28.65
C ARG A 29 -3.67 23.50 -27.48
N LEU A 30 -4.19 24.08 -26.41
CA LEU A 30 -4.78 23.33 -25.28
C LEU A 30 -6.21 22.84 -25.57
N ARG A 31 -6.95 23.49 -26.49
CA ARG A 31 -8.30 23.06 -26.91
C ARG A 31 -8.33 22.05 -28.07
N ALA A 32 -7.25 21.93 -28.85
CA ALA A 32 -7.19 21.01 -29.99
C ALA A 32 -6.69 19.59 -29.65
N ASN A 33 -6.25 19.33 -28.42
CA ASN A 33 -5.77 18.01 -27.98
C ASN A 33 -6.77 17.24 -27.09
N ASN A 34 -8.00 17.73 -26.96
CA ASN A 34 -9.07 17.07 -26.20
C ASN A 34 -10.31 16.90 -27.07
N SER A 35 -10.35 15.82 -27.86
CA SER A 35 -11.61 15.16 -28.21
C SER A 35 -11.32 13.74 -28.68
N ASP A 36 -11.81 12.78 -27.89
CA ASP A 36 -12.33 11.48 -28.32
C ASP A 36 -11.41 10.26 -28.41
N THR A 37 -10.13 10.32 -28.02
CA THR A 37 -9.25 9.13 -28.01
C THR A 37 -8.74 8.65 -26.64
N TYR A 38 -8.85 9.45 -25.58
CA TYR A 38 -8.37 9.05 -24.24
C TYR A 38 -9.45 8.53 -23.29
N THR A 39 -10.73 8.77 -23.58
CA THR A 39 -11.84 8.34 -22.72
C THR A 39 -12.30 6.90 -22.97
N ASN A 40 -12.05 6.35 -24.17
CA ASN A 40 -12.45 4.98 -24.51
C ASN A 40 -11.43 3.89 -24.09
N ASP A 41 -10.18 4.25 -23.79
CA ASP A 41 -9.14 3.27 -23.43
C ASP A 41 -9.02 3.01 -21.90
N MET A 42 -9.63 3.87 -21.07
CA MET A 42 -9.76 3.63 -19.63
C MET A 42 -10.91 2.67 -19.28
N ALA A 43 -11.92 2.56 -20.15
CA ALA A 43 -13.11 1.76 -19.89
C ALA A 43 -12.90 0.24 -20.08
N SER A 44 -11.77 -0.19 -20.65
CA SER A 44 -11.49 -1.60 -20.96
C SER A 44 -10.21 -2.15 -20.30
N ARG A 45 -9.55 -1.39 -19.41
CA ARG A 45 -8.44 -1.95 -18.63
C ARG A 45 -8.98 -2.98 -17.65
N LYS A 46 -8.85 -4.23 -18.07
CA LYS A 46 -9.08 -5.44 -17.29
C LYS A 46 -8.42 -5.30 -15.93
N TYR A 47 -9.23 -5.07 -14.89
CA TYR A 47 -8.72 -4.95 -13.52
C TYR A 47 -8.03 -6.25 -13.12
N ILE A 48 -6.79 -6.15 -12.66
CA ILE A 48 -6.00 -7.27 -12.17
C ILE A 48 -5.98 -7.17 -10.65
N PRO A 49 -6.45 -8.18 -9.90
CA PRO A 49 -6.42 -8.15 -8.43
C PRO A 49 -4.98 -8.00 -7.92
N ASN A 50 -4.76 -7.13 -6.94
CA ASN A 50 -3.48 -7.11 -6.24
C ASN A 50 -3.38 -8.34 -5.32
N ILE A 51 -2.18 -8.60 -4.81
CA ILE A 51 -1.94 -9.62 -3.79
C ILE A 51 -1.39 -8.93 -2.54
N TYR A 52 -2.01 -9.18 -1.39
CA TYR A 52 -1.48 -8.78 -0.09
C TYR A 52 -1.04 -10.01 0.69
N ILE A 53 0.24 -10.08 1.06
CA ILE A 53 0.76 -11.10 1.95
C ILE A 53 0.86 -10.50 3.35
N ILE A 54 -0.02 -10.92 4.25
CA ILE A 54 -0.19 -10.35 5.60
C ILE A 54 -0.04 -11.43 6.68
N GLY A 55 -0.05 -10.99 7.93
CA GLY A 55 -0.02 -11.85 9.10
C GLY A 55 1.13 -11.52 10.04
N PRO A 56 1.23 -12.24 11.17
CA PRO A 56 2.19 -11.95 12.24
C PRO A 56 3.64 -11.89 11.76
N GLN A 57 4.52 -11.26 12.54
CA GLN A 57 5.96 -11.24 12.28
C GLN A 57 6.53 -12.65 12.03
N SER A 58 7.62 -12.72 11.26
CA SER A 58 8.42 -13.95 11.11
C SER A 58 7.72 -15.18 10.53
N THR A 59 6.64 -14.99 9.77
CA THR A 59 5.90 -16.07 9.07
C THR A 59 6.38 -16.33 7.63
N GLY A 60 7.57 -15.82 7.27
CA GLY A 60 8.15 -15.98 5.93
C GLY A 60 7.53 -15.12 4.83
N LYS A 61 6.73 -14.08 5.17
CA LYS A 61 6.03 -13.21 4.20
C LYS A 61 6.96 -12.58 3.15
N THR A 62 8.02 -11.90 3.58
CA THR A 62 8.99 -11.27 2.66
C THR A 62 9.63 -12.31 1.73
N THR A 63 9.95 -13.50 2.25
CA THR A 63 10.49 -14.60 1.45
C THR A 63 9.49 -15.05 0.39
N LEU A 64 8.21 -15.21 0.76
CA LEU A 64 7.13 -15.56 -0.15
C LEU A 64 6.90 -14.48 -1.22
N VAL A 65 6.88 -13.20 -0.84
CA VAL A 65 6.76 -12.07 -1.79
C VAL A 65 7.93 -12.06 -2.78
N ASN A 66 9.15 -12.32 -2.33
CA ASN A 66 10.32 -12.40 -3.22
C ASN A 66 10.24 -13.59 -4.18
N LYS A 67 9.74 -14.75 -3.72
CA LYS A 67 9.47 -15.90 -4.57
C LYS A 67 8.42 -15.57 -5.64
N LEU A 68 7.28 -15.00 -5.24
CA LEU A 68 6.23 -14.55 -6.16
C LEU A 68 6.76 -13.53 -7.17
N ARG A 69 7.60 -12.58 -6.76
CA ARG A 69 8.27 -11.65 -7.69
C ARG A 69 9.04 -12.42 -8.76
N SER A 70 9.88 -13.37 -8.37
CA SER A 70 10.71 -14.16 -9.29
C SER A 70 9.87 -15.01 -10.24
N ASP A 71 8.79 -15.62 -9.74
CA ASP A 71 7.93 -16.49 -10.53
C ASP A 71 7.09 -15.68 -11.54
N LEU A 72 6.70 -14.44 -11.17
CA LEU A 72 5.96 -13.51 -12.03
C LEU A 72 6.85 -12.68 -12.98
N GLU A 73 8.17 -12.79 -12.84
CA GLU A 73 9.13 -12.11 -13.73
C GLU A 73 9.26 -12.75 -15.11
N HIS A 74 8.87 -14.02 -15.23
CA HIS A 74 8.95 -14.78 -16.46
C HIS A 74 7.54 -14.90 -17.03
N PRO A 75 7.20 -14.16 -18.10
CA PRO A 75 5.87 -14.25 -18.70
C PRO A 75 5.62 -15.69 -19.13
N VAL A 76 4.56 -16.31 -18.60
CA VAL A 76 4.02 -17.52 -19.23
C VAL A 76 3.57 -17.06 -20.62
N ALA A 77 4.15 -17.69 -21.65
CA ALA A 77 4.24 -17.22 -23.03
C ALA A 77 2.93 -16.81 -23.73
N ASP A 78 1.77 -17.00 -23.09
CA ASP A 78 0.44 -16.71 -23.63
C ASP A 78 -0.37 -15.68 -22.82
N THR A 79 0.25 -14.98 -21.87
CA THR A 79 -0.48 -14.03 -21.02
C THR A 79 0.07 -12.60 -21.15
N LEU A 80 -0.76 -11.68 -21.67
CA LEU A 80 -0.51 -10.23 -21.79
C LEU A 80 -0.44 -9.50 -20.42
N ILE A 81 -0.09 -10.22 -19.35
CA ILE A 81 -0.15 -9.73 -17.99
C ILE A 81 1.12 -8.94 -17.74
N VAL A 82 0.99 -7.64 -17.53
CA VAL A 82 2.11 -6.78 -17.14
C VAL A 82 2.65 -7.26 -15.79
N LYS A 83 3.97 -7.29 -15.63
CA LYS A 83 4.66 -7.64 -14.38
C LYS A 83 4.10 -6.80 -13.21
N PRO A 84 3.83 -7.39 -12.04
CA PRO A 84 3.40 -6.61 -10.87
C PRO A 84 4.54 -5.71 -10.37
N GLN A 85 4.19 -4.55 -9.83
CA GLN A 85 5.10 -3.86 -8.91
C GLN A 85 5.13 -4.58 -7.56
N ILE A 86 6.25 -4.47 -6.85
CA ILE A 86 6.34 -5.03 -5.49
C ILE A 86 6.41 -3.90 -4.48
N VAL A 87 5.44 -3.88 -3.58
CA VAL A 87 5.47 -3.04 -2.39
C VAL A 87 6.19 -3.82 -1.29
N SER A 88 7.46 -3.46 -1.04
CA SER A 88 8.25 -4.04 0.06
C SER A 88 7.74 -3.60 1.43
N GLU A 89 8.06 -4.33 2.49
CA GLU A 89 7.69 -4.02 3.88
C GLU A 89 7.95 -2.55 4.28
N VAL A 90 6.90 -1.73 4.22
CA VAL A 90 6.95 -0.27 4.46
C VAL A 90 7.31 0.03 5.91
N ALA A 91 6.81 -0.78 6.85
CA ALA A 91 7.08 -0.65 8.28
C ALA A 91 8.57 -0.55 8.61
N ARG A 92 9.43 -1.35 7.95
CA ARG A 92 10.89 -1.31 8.18
C ARG A 92 11.50 0.03 7.77
N THR A 93 10.97 0.66 6.73
CA THR A 93 11.43 1.98 6.29
C THR A 93 10.98 3.07 7.25
N VAL A 94 9.73 3.02 7.71
CA VAL A 94 9.19 3.99 8.68
C VAL A 94 9.91 3.91 10.03
N LEU A 95 10.11 2.71 10.57
CA LEU A 95 10.86 2.49 11.82
C LEU A 95 12.25 3.15 11.76
N ARG A 96 13.01 2.89 10.69
CA ARG A 96 14.35 3.48 10.50
C ARG A 96 14.31 5.00 10.33
N LYS A 97 13.40 5.50 9.49
CA LYS A 97 13.28 6.93 9.18
C LYS A 97 12.92 7.77 10.41
N HIS A 98 12.00 7.26 11.24
CA HIS A 98 11.47 7.96 12.41
C HIS A 98 12.13 7.51 13.72
N LYS A 99 13.14 6.64 13.66
CA LYS A 99 13.94 6.15 14.80
C LYS A 99 13.08 5.49 15.89
N PHE A 100 12.05 4.76 15.50
CA PHE A 100 11.31 3.91 16.42
C PHE A 100 12.09 2.62 16.68
N SER A 101 12.05 2.17 17.94
CA SER A 101 12.58 0.88 18.38
C SER A 101 11.44 -0.08 18.75
N ALA A 102 11.71 -1.38 18.80
CA ALA A 102 10.74 -2.36 19.31
C ALA A 102 10.28 -1.99 20.73
N LYS A 103 11.17 -1.47 21.57
CA LYS A 103 10.86 -1.02 22.94
C LYS A 103 9.82 0.10 22.98
N ASP A 104 9.88 1.04 22.03
CA ASP A 104 8.89 2.12 21.94
C ASP A 104 7.48 1.57 21.76
N ILE A 105 7.35 0.47 21.01
CA ILE A 105 6.06 -0.18 20.74
C ILE A 105 5.56 -0.92 21.99
N TRP A 106 6.43 -1.66 22.68
CA TRP A 106 6.08 -2.42 23.89
C TRP A 106 5.71 -1.56 25.10
N THR A 107 6.33 -0.39 25.23
CA THR A 107 6.28 0.40 26.47
C THR A 107 5.41 1.65 26.38
N SER A 108 4.94 2.02 25.19
CA SER A 108 4.12 3.21 25.00
C SER A 108 3.03 2.97 23.96
N THR A 109 1.80 2.89 24.46
CA THR A 109 0.60 2.78 23.62
C THR A 109 0.44 3.96 22.65
N ILE A 110 0.83 5.16 23.09
CA ILE A 110 0.81 6.38 22.27
C ILE A 110 1.82 6.28 21.12
N ARG A 111 3.07 5.89 21.41
CA ARG A 111 4.10 5.74 20.38
C ARG A 111 3.79 4.60 19.43
N CYS A 112 3.16 3.52 19.92
CA CYS A 112 2.65 2.47 19.06
C CYS A 112 1.61 3.02 18.07
N LEU A 113 0.59 3.75 18.55
CA LEU A 113 -0.42 4.34 17.68
C LEU A 113 0.20 5.29 16.65
N GLU A 114 1.06 6.22 17.07
CA GLU A 114 1.78 7.14 16.18
C GLU A 114 2.54 6.38 15.08
N LEU A 115 3.26 5.32 15.45
CA LEU A 115 3.95 4.47 14.49
C LEU A 115 2.97 3.82 13.50
N GLN A 116 1.87 3.23 13.97
CA GLN A 116 0.91 2.57 13.08
C GLN A 116 0.23 3.56 12.12
N GLN A 117 -0.02 4.81 12.55
CA GLN A 117 -0.51 5.89 11.68
C GLN A 117 0.50 6.20 10.57
N LEU A 118 1.77 6.40 10.92
CA LEU A 118 2.84 6.67 9.97
C LEU A 118 3.05 5.52 8.96
N ILE A 119 2.96 4.27 9.44
CA ILE A 119 3.07 3.09 8.56
C ILE A 119 1.88 3.04 7.60
N LEU A 120 0.66 3.23 8.09
CA LEU A 120 -0.55 3.18 7.27
C LEU A 120 -0.54 4.24 6.17
N GLU A 121 -0.15 5.47 6.48
CA GLU A 121 -0.03 6.55 5.50
C GLU A 121 1.06 6.25 4.45
N ALA A 122 2.24 5.80 4.91
CA ALA A 122 3.33 5.43 4.00
C ALA A 122 2.96 4.23 3.12
N GLN A 123 2.18 3.28 3.65
CA GLN A 123 1.67 2.11 2.93
C GLN A 123 0.71 2.54 1.81
N ALA A 124 -0.25 3.43 2.12
CA ALA A 124 -1.16 3.97 1.11
C ALA A 124 -0.42 4.67 -0.04
N VAL A 125 0.62 5.44 0.28
CA VAL A 125 1.48 6.11 -0.72
C VAL A 125 2.24 5.09 -1.56
N ALA A 126 2.84 4.07 -0.94
CA ALA A 126 3.62 3.05 -1.65
C ALA A 126 2.75 2.23 -2.61
N GLU A 127 1.54 1.85 -2.21
CA GLU A 127 0.57 1.14 -3.07
C GLU A 127 0.14 2.00 -4.26
N LYS A 128 -0.14 3.29 -4.02
CA LYS A 128 -0.51 4.22 -5.09
C LYS A 128 0.62 4.38 -6.09
N GLU A 129 1.85 4.50 -5.61
CA GLU A 129 3.02 4.63 -6.48
C GLU A 129 3.29 3.36 -7.29
N ALA A 130 3.09 2.19 -6.68
CA ALA A 130 3.15 0.92 -7.39
C ALA A 130 2.15 0.86 -8.56
N LEU A 131 0.92 1.37 -8.35
CA LEU A 131 -0.10 1.44 -9.40
C LEU A 131 0.17 2.51 -10.48
N ASN A 132 1.02 3.50 -10.21
CA ASN A 132 1.49 4.43 -11.24
C ASN A 132 2.47 3.74 -12.23
N HIS A 133 3.10 2.64 -11.81
CA HIS A 133 4.16 1.95 -12.55
C HIS A 133 3.75 0.58 -13.11
N SER A 134 2.63 0.02 -12.65
CA SER A 134 2.02 -1.21 -13.19
C SER A 134 0.53 -1.20 -12.92
N SER A 135 -0.23 -2.05 -13.62
CA SER A 135 -1.67 -2.21 -13.41
C SER A 135 -2.04 -2.93 -12.12
N TRP A 136 -1.08 -3.56 -11.44
CA TRP A 136 -1.27 -4.27 -10.18
C TRP A 136 0.05 -4.46 -9.41
N PHE A 137 -0.06 -4.89 -8.16
CA PHE A 137 1.10 -5.16 -7.31
C PHE A 137 0.95 -6.38 -6.41
N VAL A 138 2.08 -6.82 -5.86
CA VAL A 138 2.17 -7.71 -4.70
C VAL A 138 2.75 -6.92 -3.53
N SER A 139 2.06 -6.92 -2.40
CA SER A 139 2.44 -6.17 -1.20
C SER A 139 2.87 -7.10 -0.08
N ASP A 140 4.08 -6.86 0.44
CA ASP A 140 4.56 -7.40 1.71
C ASP A 140 3.98 -6.55 2.84
N ARG A 141 2.91 -7.07 3.47
CA ARG A 141 2.00 -6.40 4.42
C ARG A 141 0.93 -5.51 3.79
N SER A 142 -0.02 -5.06 4.61
CA SER A 142 -1.06 -4.11 4.24
C SER A 142 -1.36 -3.11 5.35
N GLY A 143 -2.31 -2.21 5.12
CA GLY A 143 -2.86 -1.35 6.18
C GLY A 143 -3.53 -2.13 7.32
N LEU A 144 -3.98 -3.37 7.09
CA LEU A 144 -4.57 -4.21 8.13
C LEU A 144 -3.51 -4.72 9.13
N ASP A 145 -2.25 -4.89 8.72
CA ASP A 145 -1.16 -5.12 9.68
C ASP A 145 -1.13 -4.01 10.74
N CYS A 146 -1.29 -2.74 10.32
CA CYS A 146 -1.29 -1.60 11.24
C CYS A 146 -2.43 -1.71 12.28
N MET A 147 -3.60 -2.17 11.84
CA MET A 147 -4.76 -2.40 12.73
C MET A 147 -4.49 -3.52 13.73
N ALA A 148 -3.89 -4.64 13.30
CA ALA A 148 -3.56 -5.76 14.17
C ALA A 148 -2.53 -5.35 15.24
N TYR A 149 -1.45 -4.67 14.85
CA TYR A 149 -0.45 -4.20 15.81
C TYR A 149 -1.00 -3.09 16.72
N ALA A 150 -1.87 -2.21 16.23
CA ALA A 150 -2.54 -1.22 17.08
C ALA A 150 -3.49 -1.88 18.09
N LYS A 151 -4.28 -2.86 17.67
CA LYS A 151 -5.16 -3.64 18.56
C LYS A 151 -4.39 -4.27 19.72
N ARG A 152 -3.21 -4.82 19.41
CA ARG A 152 -2.38 -5.54 20.38
C ARG A 152 -1.60 -4.62 21.33
N TYR A 153 -1.05 -3.52 20.81
CA TYR A 153 -0.01 -2.74 21.52
C TYR A 153 -0.37 -1.28 21.78
N ALA A 154 -1.46 -0.76 21.21
CA ALA A 154 -1.92 0.61 21.43
C ALA A 154 -3.12 0.67 22.39
N ALA A 155 -3.71 1.86 22.54
CA ALA A 155 -4.89 2.06 23.37
C ALA A 155 -6.13 1.39 22.76
N ALA A 156 -7.17 1.14 23.57
CA ALA A 156 -8.37 0.40 23.16
C ALA A 156 -9.15 1.04 21.99
N ASP A 157 -8.99 2.35 21.77
CA ASP A 157 -9.59 3.14 20.70
C ASP A 157 -8.70 3.28 19.45
N ALA A 158 -7.51 2.69 19.45
CA ALA A 158 -6.50 2.88 18.40
C ALA A 158 -6.98 2.42 17.01
N ILE A 159 -7.78 1.35 16.93
CA ILE A 159 -8.35 0.89 15.67
C ILE A 159 -9.29 1.95 15.10
N GLN A 160 -10.16 2.51 15.93
CA GLN A 160 -11.12 3.54 15.53
C GLN A 160 -10.40 4.80 15.06
N GLU A 161 -9.31 5.18 15.72
CA GLU A 161 -8.44 6.28 15.27
C GLU A 161 -7.81 6.01 13.90
N LEU A 162 -7.25 4.81 13.68
CA LEU A 162 -6.70 4.44 12.38
C LEU A 162 -7.77 4.37 11.28
N GLN A 163 -8.97 3.89 11.60
CA GLN A 163 -10.07 3.78 10.63
C GLN A 163 -10.59 5.14 10.14
N LYS A 164 -10.42 6.20 10.93
CA LYS A 164 -10.75 7.58 10.54
C LYS A 164 -9.77 8.17 9.52
N LEU A 165 -8.58 7.57 9.35
CA LEU A 165 -7.58 8.09 8.44
C LEU A 165 -8.00 7.87 6.97
N PRO A 166 -7.84 8.87 6.08
CA PRO A 166 -8.07 8.69 4.66
C PRO A 166 -7.26 7.54 4.06
N ALA A 167 -6.02 7.34 4.55
CA ALA A 167 -5.15 6.26 4.15
C ALA A 167 -5.80 4.87 4.35
N TRP A 168 -6.53 4.65 5.45
CA TRP A 168 -7.25 3.39 5.66
C TRP A 168 -8.34 3.20 4.60
N THR A 169 -9.13 4.23 4.33
CA THR A 169 -10.22 4.17 3.35
C THR A 169 -9.68 3.77 1.97
N GLU A 170 -8.56 4.35 1.56
CA GLU A 170 -7.91 4.04 0.29
C GLU A 170 -7.34 2.61 0.23
N VAL A 171 -6.61 2.20 1.27
CA VAL A 171 -6.01 0.86 1.34
C VAL A 171 -7.10 -0.21 1.40
N LYS A 172 -8.14 -0.02 2.23
CA LYS A 172 -9.28 -0.94 2.34
C LYS A 172 -9.98 -1.12 0.99
N ALA A 173 -10.26 -0.02 0.28
CA ALA A 173 -10.90 -0.09 -1.04
C ALA A 173 -10.07 -0.88 -2.08
N ARG A 174 -8.74 -0.84 -1.97
CA ARG A 174 -7.85 -1.69 -2.79
C ARG A 174 -7.90 -3.14 -2.31
N MET A 175 -7.84 -3.38 -1.00
CA MET A 175 -7.90 -4.72 -0.40
C MET A 175 -9.20 -5.46 -0.75
N GLU A 176 -10.35 -4.79 -0.74
CA GLU A 176 -11.67 -5.37 -1.08
C GLU A 176 -11.70 -6.05 -2.46
N LYS A 177 -10.90 -5.56 -3.40
CA LYS A 177 -10.83 -6.06 -4.78
C LYS A 177 -9.64 -7.00 -5.02
N SER A 178 -8.86 -7.29 -3.98
CA SER A 178 -7.57 -7.98 -4.07
C SER A 178 -7.63 -9.39 -3.48
N LEU A 179 -6.59 -10.18 -3.72
CA LEU A 179 -6.34 -11.40 -2.98
C LEU A 179 -5.63 -11.05 -1.67
N ILE A 180 -6.21 -11.44 -0.54
CA ILE A 180 -5.60 -11.29 0.78
C ILE A 180 -5.15 -12.67 1.26
N VAL A 181 -3.86 -12.76 1.59
CA VAL A 181 -3.20 -13.99 2.02
C VAL A 181 -2.69 -13.81 3.43
N VAL A 182 -3.22 -14.58 4.37
CA VAL A 182 -2.76 -14.58 5.76
C VAL A 182 -1.79 -15.74 5.97
N CYS A 183 -0.53 -15.45 6.29
CA CYS A 183 0.41 -16.51 6.67
C CYS A 183 0.20 -16.86 8.15
N GLU A 184 -0.13 -18.12 8.42
CA GLU A 184 -0.35 -18.63 9.78
C GLU A 184 0.92 -18.50 10.65
N ALA A 185 0.72 -18.18 11.93
CA ALA A 185 1.78 -18.12 12.93
C ALA A 185 2.40 -19.50 13.20
N GLY A 186 3.60 -19.51 13.78
CA GLY A 186 4.23 -20.77 14.21
C GLY A 186 5.07 -21.48 13.14
N THR A 187 5.47 -20.79 12.06
CA THR A 187 6.45 -21.32 11.11
C THR A 187 7.87 -21.20 11.70
N PRO A 188 8.78 -22.15 11.47
CA PRO A 188 10.15 -22.10 12.03
C PRO A 188 11.04 -20.96 11.46
N CYS A 189 10.48 -20.04 10.68
CA CYS A 189 11.19 -18.97 9.97
C CYS A 189 11.51 -17.73 10.85
N LEU A 190 11.77 -17.93 12.14
CA LEU A 190 12.15 -16.86 13.07
C LEU A 190 13.65 -16.53 12.96
N ALA A 191 13.96 -15.44 12.26
CA ALA A 191 15.24 -14.76 12.39
C ALA A 191 14.98 -13.39 13.04
N ASP A 192 15.55 -13.18 14.23
CA ASP A 192 15.57 -11.89 14.90
C ASP A 192 16.63 -10.99 14.23
N ASP A 193 16.18 -9.88 13.66
CA ASP A 193 17.05 -8.87 13.04
C ASP A 193 17.27 -7.64 13.95
N GLY A 194 16.80 -7.70 15.21
CA GLY A 194 16.91 -6.63 16.21
C GLY A 194 16.01 -5.42 15.95
N VAL A 195 15.24 -5.44 14.85
CA VAL A 195 14.29 -4.37 14.47
C VAL A 195 12.85 -4.83 14.66
N ARG A 196 12.58 -6.13 14.58
CA ARG A 196 11.23 -6.71 14.66
C ARG A 196 10.71 -6.79 16.09
N LEU A 197 9.40 -6.62 16.24
CA LEU A 197 8.67 -7.22 17.35
C LEU A 197 8.77 -8.73 17.19
N MET A 198 9.27 -9.41 18.22
CA MET A 198 9.32 -10.86 18.28
C MET A 198 8.19 -11.34 19.20
N PRO A 199 7.49 -12.43 18.85
CA PRO A 199 6.49 -12.99 19.74
C PRO A 199 7.16 -13.42 21.05
N THR A 200 6.47 -13.22 22.15
CA THR A 200 6.97 -13.58 23.49
C THR A 200 6.79 -15.06 23.80
N SER A 201 5.83 -15.71 23.13
CA SER A 201 5.55 -17.16 23.20
C SER A 201 4.87 -17.63 21.90
N GLU A 202 4.73 -18.95 21.73
CA GLU A 202 3.92 -19.51 20.64
C GLU A 202 2.45 -19.10 20.75
N ASP A 203 1.90 -19.08 21.97
CA ASP A 203 0.52 -18.64 22.23
C ASP A 203 0.32 -17.17 21.85
N ASP A 204 1.22 -16.27 22.25
CA ASP A 204 1.21 -14.85 21.87
C ASP A 204 1.27 -14.67 20.34
N TRP A 205 2.01 -15.54 19.66
CA TRP A 205 2.10 -15.54 18.20
C TRP A 205 0.80 -15.97 17.53
N MET A 206 0.18 -17.04 18.04
CA MET A 206 -1.10 -17.57 17.56
C MET A 206 -2.26 -16.61 17.87
N GLU A 207 -2.25 -15.95 19.03
CA GLU A 207 -3.22 -14.90 19.37
C GLU A 207 -3.17 -13.76 18.35
N LEU A 208 -1.97 -13.27 18.02
CA LEU A 208 -1.83 -12.24 16.99
C LEU A 208 -2.36 -12.73 15.63
N PHE A 209 -2.10 -13.98 15.25
CA PHE A 209 -2.69 -14.56 14.03
C PHE A 209 -4.23 -14.54 14.06
N HIS A 210 -4.83 -14.95 15.17
CA HIS A 210 -6.29 -14.90 15.33
C HIS A 210 -6.83 -13.47 15.32
N GLU A 211 -6.09 -12.49 15.85
CA GLU A 211 -6.44 -11.07 15.75
C GLU A 211 -6.46 -10.58 14.29
N PHE A 212 -5.51 -11.02 13.44
CA PHE A 212 -5.54 -10.74 11.99
C PHE A 212 -6.81 -11.30 11.34
N CYS A 213 -7.13 -12.57 11.58
CA CYS A 213 -8.33 -13.22 11.06
C CYS A 213 -9.61 -12.49 11.50
N GLN A 214 -9.75 -12.23 12.80
CA GLN A 214 -10.91 -11.53 13.34
C GLN A 214 -11.07 -10.13 12.73
N LEU A 215 -9.98 -9.39 12.53
CA LEU A 215 -10.05 -8.07 11.90
C LEU A 215 -10.51 -8.14 10.44
N LEU A 216 -10.10 -9.16 9.68
CA LEU A 216 -10.57 -9.36 8.32
C LEU A 216 -12.05 -9.69 8.29
N ASP A 217 -12.50 -10.58 9.18
CA ASP A 217 -13.91 -10.95 9.34
C ASP A 217 -14.77 -9.73 9.72
N ASP A 218 -14.35 -8.97 10.73
CA ASP A 218 -15.03 -7.75 11.19
C ASP A 218 -15.12 -6.68 10.09
N THR A 219 -14.13 -6.64 9.19
CA THR A 219 -14.07 -5.68 8.09
C THR A 219 -14.81 -6.16 6.84
N GLY A 220 -15.23 -7.44 6.81
CA GLY A 220 -15.86 -8.08 5.65
C GLY A 220 -14.88 -8.31 4.48
N LEU A 221 -13.59 -8.46 4.77
CA LEU A 221 -12.55 -8.69 3.77
C LEU A 221 -12.31 -10.19 3.58
N GLU A 222 -12.56 -10.68 2.38
CA GLU A 222 -12.29 -12.08 2.02
C GLU A 222 -10.77 -12.36 2.00
N TYR A 223 -10.36 -13.43 2.68
CA TYR A 223 -8.97 -13.87 2.73
C TYR A 223 -8.87 -15.39 2.66
N PHE A 224 -7.65 -15.87 2.42
CA PHE A 224 -7.31 -17.26 2.68
C PHE A 224 -6.04 -17.36 3.53
N VAL A 225 -5.91 -18.48 4.24
CA VAL A 225 -4.77 -18.75 5.11
C VAL A 225 -3.78 -19.68 4.39
N VAL A 226 -2.49 -19.32 4.43
CA VAL A 226 -1.40 -20.25 4.12
C VAL A 226 -1.02 -20.98 5.40
N PRO A 227 -1.25 -22.31 5.48
CA PRO A 227 -1.02 -23.06 6.72
C PRO A 227 0.44 -23.07 7.15
N ARG A 228 0.70 -23.07 8.46
CA ARG A 228 2.06 -23.15 9.04
C ARG A 228 2.78 -24.46 8.73
N THR A 229 2.01 -25.49 8.37
CA THR A 229 2.52 -26.82 8.00
C THR A 229 3.02 -26.88 6.55
N LEU A 230 2.65 -25.91 5.71
CA LEU A 230 3.13 -25.82 4.33
C LEU A 230 4.50 -25.12 4.32
N LEU A 231 5.56 -25.90 4.54
CA LEU A 231 6.92 -25.37 4.73
C LEU A 231 7.66 -25.08 3.42
N ASP A 232 7.34 -25.80 2.34
CA ASP A 232 8.01 -25.61 1.06
C ASP A 232 7.61 -24.25 0.44
N LEU A 233 8.63 -23.45 0.11
CA LEU A 233 8.42 -22.10 -0.40
C LEU A 233 7.76 -22.10 -1.79
N SER A 234 8.04 -23.10 -2.62
CA SER A 234 7.46 -23.23 -3.96
C SER A 234 5.99 -23.65 -3.85
N GLU A 235 5.66 -24.62 -3.00
CA GLU A 235 4.27 -25.04 -2.77
C GLU A 235 3.42 -23.88 -2.20
N ARG A 236 3.99 -23.07 -1.28
CA ARG A 236 3.32 -21.84 -0.79
C ARG A 236 3.06 -20.85 -1.93
N ALA A 237 4.03 -20.63 -2.80
CA ALA A 237 3.88 -19.72 -3.94
C ALA A 237 2.84 -20.25 -4.94
N GLU A 238 2.88 -21.54 -5.28
CA GLU A 238 1.90 -22.20 -6.14
C GLU A 238 0.48 -22.08 -5.60
N LEU A 239 0.29 -22.26 -4.28
CA LEU A 239 -1.00 -22.06 -3.63
C LEU A 239 -1.51 -20.61 -3.80
N VAL A 240 -0.65 -19.62 -3.59
CA VAL A 240 -1.01 -18.20 -3.80
C VAL A 240 -1.34 -17.93 -5.27
N HIS A 241 -0.55 -18.47 -6.20
CA HIS A 241 -0.79 -18.35 -7.63
C HIS A 241 -2.13 -18.94 -8.05
N ALA A 242 -2.46 -20.14 -7.56
CA ALA A 242 -3.73 -20.79 -7.83
C ALA A 242 -4.90 -19.93 -7.34
N LYS A 243 -4.84 -19.45 -6.10
CA LYS A 243 -5.88 -18.58 -5.51
C LYS A 243 -6.02 -17.25 -6.22
N TRP A 244 -4.92 -16.66 -6.65
CA TRP A 244 -4.95 -15.43 -7.43
C TRP A 244 -5.55 -15.64 -8.82
N ASN A 245 -5.20 -16.74 -9.49
CA ASN A 245 -5.80 -17.10 -10.76
C ASN A 245 -7.33 -17.30 -10.62
N GLU A 246 -7.78 -18.02 -9.60
CA GLU A 246 -9.22 -18.16 -9.30
C GLU A 246 -9.91 -16.79 -9.16
N LYS A 247 -9.34 -15.90 -8.32
CA LYS A 247 -9.89 -14.56 -8.09
C LYS A 247 -9.85 -13.69 -9.34
N TRP A 248 -8.80 -13.81 -10.15
CA TRP A 248 -8.75 -13.09 -11.40
C TRP A 248 -9.83 -13.61 -12.37
N GLN A 249 -9.97 -14.92 -12.56
CA GLN A 249 -10.99 -15.45 -13.46
C GLN A 249 -12.41 -15.05 -13.05
N SER A 250 -12.73 -15.00 -11.75
CA SER A 250 -14.04 -14.51 -11.29
C SER A 250 -14.28 -13.04 -11.64
N VAL A 251 -13.25 -12.19 -11.49
CA VAL A 251 -13.31 -10.79 -11.91
C VAL A 251 -13.47 -10.65 -13.42
N LYS A 252 -12.81 -11.50 -14.23
CA LYS A 252 -12.96 -11.48 -15.69
C LYS A 252 -14.39 -11.81 -16.11
N HIS A 253 -14.99 -12.83 -15.51
CA HIS A 253 -16.37 -13.24 -15.80
C HIS A 253 -17.35 -12.10 -15.49
N ASN A 254 -17.21 -11.47 -14.32
CA ASN A 254 -18.04 -10.33 -13.90
C ASN A 254 -17.84 -9.06 -14.75
N GLN A 255 -16.72 -8.94 -15.48
CA GLN A 255 -16.47 -7.82 -16.42
C GLN A 255 -17.03 -8.08 -17.82
N VAL A 256 -17.23 -9.33 -18.21
CA VAL A 256 -17.79 -9.71 -19.52
C VAL A 256 -19.33 -9.73 -19.48
N ASP A 257 -19.91 -10.04 -18.32
CA ASP A 257 -21.36 -10.17 -18.13
C ASP A 257 -22.00 -8.94 -17.43
N GLY A 258 -21.40 -7.76 -17.59
CA GLY A 258 -22.00 -6.50 -17.12
C GLY A 258 -23.27 -6.12 -17.90
N PRO A 259 -24.27 -5.47 -17.26
CA PRO A 259 -25.61 -5.21 -17.79
C PRO A 259 -25.65 -4.34 -19.06
#